data_AF-V6KDV1-F1
#
_entry.id   AF-V6KDV1-F1
#
_cell.length_a   1.000
_cell.length_b   1.000
_cell.length_c   1.000
_cell.angle_alpha   90.00
_cell.angle_beta   90.00
_cell.angle_gamma   90.00
#
_symmetry.space_group_name_H-M   'P 1'
#
loop_
_entity.id
_entity.type
_entity.pdbx_description
1 polymer ?
#
loop_
_entity_poly.entity_id
_entity_poly.type
_entity_poly.pdbx_seq_one_letter_code
_entity_poly.pdbx_strand_id
1 'polypeptide(L)'
;MGPLLCAAAMLLVLRVGPHADYPADVLPAVLVMGAGMVTLAAPLTATLLASVDTARAGLASGINNAAARAAGLIAVAALPLLAGMGPEAYRVPSAFDAAFRRAMPICAGALALASALAFALARRPAPGCRRPEC
;
A
#
# COMPACT_ATOMS: atom_id res chain seq x y z
N MET A 1 6.36 -8.63 3.52
CA MET A 1 5.69 -9.45 2.47
C MET A 1 4.46 -8.74 1.93
N GLY A 2 3.51 -8.31 2.77
CA GLY A 2 2.31 -7.60 2.31
C GLY A 2 2.54 -6.44 1.31
N PRO A 3 3.47 -5.50 1.54
CA PRO A 3 3.71 -4.41 0.60
C PRO A 3 4.27 -4.88 -0.75
N LEU A 4 5.05 -5.97 -0.77
CA LEU A 4 5.56 -6.56 -2.03
C LEU A 4 4.44 -7.21 -2.84
N LEU A 5 3.47 -7.86 -2.19
CA LEU A 5 2.28 -8.38 -2.87
C LEU A 5 1.44 -7.24 -3.45
N CYS A 6 1.24 -6.15 -2.70
CA CYS A 6 0.57 -4.95 -3.23
C CYS A 6 1.35 -4.34 -4.42
N ALA A 7 2.69 -4.32 -4.36
CA ALA A 7 3.52 -3.85 -5.47
C ALA A 7 3.36 -4.74 -6.72
N ALA A 8 3.35 -6.06 -6.55
CA ALA A 8 3.08 -7.00 -7.64
C ALA A 8 1.67 -6.78 -8.23
N ALA A 9 0.67 -6.55 -7.39
CA ALA A 9 -0.69 -6.24 -7.84
C ALA A 9 -0.75 -4.94 -8.66
N MET A 10 -0.06 -3.87 -8.23
CA MET A 10 0.05 -2.62 -9.02
C MET A 10 0.61 -2.89 -10.43
N LEU A 11 1.59 -3.78 -10.56
CA LEU A 11 2.15 -4.15 -11.86
C LEU A 11 1.22 -5.07 -12.66
N LEU A 12 0.48 -5.98 -12.01
CA LEU A 12 -0.51 -6.83 -12.69
C LEU A 12 -1.63 -6.00 -13.33
N VAL A 13 -2.04 -4.91 -12.68
CA VAL A 13 -3.07 -4.00 -13.20
C VAL A 13 -2.65 -3.36 -14.54
N LEU A 14 -1.35 -3.27 -14.86
CA LEU A 14 -0.88 -2.79 -16.16
C LEU A 14 -1.29 -3.70 -17.34
N ARG A 15 -1.70 -4.94 -17.08
CA ARG A 15 -2.21 -5.85 -18.09
C ARG A 15 -3.63 -5.53 -18.53
N VAL A 16 -4.36 -4.75 -17.73
CA VAL A 16 -5.75 -4.38 -18.03
C VAL A 16 -5.76 -3.32 -19.13
N GLY A 17 -6.15 -3.74 -20.33
CA GLY A 17 -6.30 -2.88 -21.51
C GLY A 17 -7.70 -2.93 -22.14
N PRO A 18 -7.88 -2.35 -23.33
CA PRO A 18 -9.17 -2.27 -24.03
C PRO A 18 -9.86 -3.61 -24.30
N HIS A 19 -9.10 -4.71 -24.31
CA HIS A 19 -9.57 -6.07 -24.55
C HIS A 19 -9.33 -7.00 -23.35
N ALA A 20 -9.29 -6.44 -22.13
CA ALA A 20 -9.02 -7.22 -20.93
C ALA A 20 -10.18 -8.17 -20.61
N ASP A 21 -9.81 -9.41 -20.30
CA ASP A 21 -10.75 -10.40 -19.79
C ASP A 21 -10.78 -10.31 -18.26
N TYR A 22 -11.98 -10.10 -17.68
CA TYR A 22 -12.14 -10.00 -16.23
C TYR A 22 -11.45 -11.14 -15.45
N PRO A 23 -11.66 -12.43 -15.77
CA PRO A 23 -11.05 -13.50 -15.00
C PRO A 23 -9.54 -13.62 -15.17
N ALA A 24 -8.98 -13.18 -16.31
CA ALA A 24 -7.57 -13.36 -16.62
C ALA A 24 -6.70 -12.15 -16.23
N ASP A 25 -7.24 -10.93 -16.30
CA ASP A 25 -6.47 -9.71 -16.12
C ASP A 25 -6.87 -8.95 -14.84
N VAL A 26 -8.16 -8.89 -14.52
CA VAL A 26 -8.65 -8.11 -13.37
C VAL A 26 -8.67 -8.94 -12.09
N LEU A 27 -9.28 -10.12 -12.14
CA LEU A 27 -9.45 -10.99 -10.98
C LEU A 27 -8.11 -11.33 -10.30
N PRO A 28 -7.04 -11.75 -11.02
CA PRO A 28 -5.77 -12.06 -10.38
C PRO A 28 -5.14 -10.84 -9.72
N ALA A 29 -5.22 -9.67 -10.35
CA ALA A 29 -4.68 -8.43 -9.80
C ALA A 29 -5.38 -8.04 -8.48
N VAL A 30 -6.71 -8.13 -8.44
CA VAL A 30 -7.51 -7.83 -7.23
C VAL A 30 -7.28 -8.85 -6.13
N LEU A 31 -7.16 -10.14 -6.46
CA LEU A 31 -6.86 -11.19 -5.48
C LEU A 31 -5.48 -11.00 -4.84
N VAL A 32 -4.46 -10.69 -5.64
CA VAL A 32 -3.11 -10.42 -5.13
C VAL A 32 -3.10 -9.15 -4.29
N MET A 33 -3.84 -8.11 -4.70
CA MET A 33 -4.03 -6.90 -3.89
C MET A 33 -4.66 -7.22 -2.53
N GLY A 34 -5.76 -7.99 -2.51
CA GLY A 34 -6.44 -8.39 -1.29
C GLY A 34 -5.54 -9.20 -0.36
N ALA A 35 -4.81 -10.18 -0.90
CA ALA A 35 -3.84 -10.96 -0.14
C ALA A 35 -2.73 -10.09 0.45
N GLY A 36 -2.20 -9.14 -0.33
CA GLY A 36 -1.21 -8.16 0.14
C GLY A 36 -1.74 -7.28 1.27
N MET A 37 -2.96 -6.78 1.14
CA MET A 37 -3.60 -5.94 2.15
C MET A 37 -3.86 -6.71 3.45
N VAL A 38 -4.34 -7.95 3.40
CA VAL A 38 -4.58 -8.78 4.59
C VAL A 38 -3.27 -9.05 5.33
N THR A 39 -2.22 -9.44 4.59
CA THR A 39 -0.89 -9.73 5.16
C THR A 39 -0.14 -8.49 5.64
N LEU A 40 -0.60 -7.28 5.30
CA LEU A 40 -0.07 -6.02 5.77
C LEU A 40 -0.86 -5.44 6.94
N ALA A 41 -2.18 -5.33 6.81
CA ALA A 41 -3.03 -4.57 7.73
C ALA A 41 -3.17 -5.22 9.10
N ALA A 42 -3.35 -6.55 9.14
CA ALA A 42 -3.53 -7.27 10.41
C ALA A 42 -2.26 -7.24 11.28
N PRO A 43 -1.06 -7.56 10.76
CA PRO A 43 0.16 -7.48 11.56
C PRO A 43 0.52 -6.06 12.00
N LEU A 44 0.29 -5.04 11.17
CA LEU A 44 0.54 -3.65 11.54
C LEU A 44 -0.31 -3.23 12.74
N THR A 45 -1.62 -3.51 12.68
CA THR A 45 -2.54 -3.18 13.76
C THR A 45 -2.18 -3.92 15.04
N ALA A 46 -1.87 -5.22 14.94
CA ALA A 46 -1.45 -6.02 16.10
C ALA A 46 -0.14 -5.49 16.71
N THR A 47 0.86 -5.18 15.89
CA THR A 47 2.16 -4.67 16.37
C THR A 47 2.02 -3.32 17.05
N LEU A 48 1.21 -2.42 16.48
CA LEU A 48 0.93 -1.12 17.06
C LEU A 48 0.22 -1.24 18.41
N LEU A 49 -0.84 -2.05 18.48
CA LEU A 49 -1.57 -2.27 19.72
C LEU A 49 -0.72 -2.98 20.78
N ALA A 50 0.20 -3.86 20.37
CA ALA A 50 1.14 -4.51 21.28
C ALA A 50 2.23 -3.56 21.83
N SER A 51 2.42 -2.39 21.21
CA SER A 51 3.43 -1.40 21.63
C SER A 51 2.92 -0.40 22.67
N VAL A 52 1.64 -0.48 23.05
CA VAL A 52 0.99 0.46 23.99
C VAL A 52 0.19 -0.30 25.04
N ASP A 53 0.00 0.31 26.21
CA ASP A 53 -0.94 -0.20 27.20
C ASP A 53 -2.35 -0.29 26.63
N THR A 54 -3.12 -1.27 27.09
CA THR A 54 -4.52 -1.49 26.66
C THR A 54 -5.40 -0.26 26.83
N ALA A 55 -5.17 0.55 27.89
CA ALA A 55 -5.87 1.81 28.12
C ALA A 55 -5.60 2.87 27.02
N ARG A 56 -4.52 2.75 26.25
CA ARG A 56 -4.12 3.65 25.16
C ARG A 56 -4.37 3.07 23.77
N ALA A 57 -4.90 1.85 23.66
CA ALA A 57 -5.18 1.18 22.39
C ALA A 57 -6.07 2.02 21.45
N GLY A 58 -7.08 2.70 22.00
CA GLY A 58 -7.95 3.59 21.24
C GLY A 58 -7.21 4.79 20.62
N LEU A 59 -6.31 5.43 21.40
CA LEU A 59 -5.47 6.52 20.91
C LEU A 59 -4.53 6.05 19.81
N ALA A 60 -3.88 4.89 19.99
CA ALA A 60 -2.99 4.32 18.98
C ALA A 60 -3.72 4.04 17.66
N SER A 61 -4.88 3.40 17.71
CA SER A 61 -5.72 3.14 16.52
C SER A 61 -6.16 4.44 15.84
N GLY A 62 -6.53 5.46 16.63
CA GLY A 62 -6.88 6.79 16.12
C GLY A 62 -5.73 7.45 15.35
N ILE A 63 -4.51 7.41 15.90
CA ILE A 63 -3.30 7.92 15.23
C ILE A 63 -3.04 7.16 13.91
N ASN A 64 -3.15 5.82 13.93
CA ASN A 64 -2.97 5.00 12.73
C ASN A 64 -4.00 5.37 11.64
N ASN A 65 -5.26 5.58 12.01
CA ASN A 65 -6.30 5.99 11.06
C ASN A 65 -6.03 7.40 10.50
N ALA A 66 -5.68 8.35 11.37
CA ALA A 66 -5.32 9.70 10.95
C ALA A 66 -4.14 9.71 9.97
N ALA A 67 -3.10 8.92 10.25
CA ALA A 67 -1.95 8.74 9.36
C ALA A 67 -2.36 8.14 8.01
N ALA A 68 -3.22 7.11 8.01
CA ALA A 68 -3.72 6.50 6.78
C ALA A 68 -4.53 7.48 5.92
N ARG A 69 -5.38 8.29 6.55
CA ARG A 69 -6.14 9.34 5.86
C ARG A 69 -5.23 10.42 5.28
N ALA A 70 -4.28 10.92 6.06
CA ALA A 70 -3.31 11.90 5.59
C ALA A 70 -2.48 11.36 4.42
N ALA A 71 -1.99 10.13 4.51
CA ALA A 71 -1.28 9.46 3.42
C ALA A 71 -2.14 9.33 2.16
N GLY A 72 -3.42 8.99 2.30
CA GLY A 72 -4.37 8.95 1.19
C GLY A 72 -4.56 10.30 0.52
N LEU A 73 -4.70 11.38 1.28
CA LEU A 73 -4.81 12.75 0.75
C LEU A 73 -3.53 13.18 0.02
N ILE A 74 -2.36 12.87 0.59
CA ILE A 74 -1.06 13.12 -0.05
C ILE A 74 -0.97 12.35 -1.37
N ALA A 75 -1.35 11.07 -1.39
CA ALA A 75 -1.34 10.26 -2.60
C ALA A 75 -2.26 10.84 -3.68
N VAL A 76 -3.48 11.24 -3.32
CA VAL A 76 -4.44 11.87 -4.25
C VAL A 76 -3.90 13.18 -4.83
N ALA A 77 -3.21 13.99 -4.02
CA ALA A 77 -2.64 15.26 -4.48
C ALA A 77 -1.35 15.08 -5.31
N ALA A 78 -0.46 14.17 -4.91
CA ALA A 78 0.86 14.02 -5.49
C ALA A 78 0.90 13.10 -6.71
N LEU A 79 0.14 12.01 -6.71
CA LEU A 79 0.25 10.97 -7.74
C LEU A 79 -0.10 11.47 -9.16
N PRO A 80 -1.14 12.31 -9.37
CA PRO A 80 -1.41 12.88 -10.69
C PRO A 80 -0.25 13.74 -11.20
N LEU A 81 0.33 14.55 -10.32
CA LEU A 81 1.49 15.40 -10.66
C LEU A 81 2.70 14.55 -11.04
N LEU A 82 3.01 13.52 -10.25
CA LEU A 82 4.11 12.59 -10.52
C LEU A 82 3.90 11.78 -11.79
N ALA A 83 2.66 11.46 -12.14
CA ALA A 83 2.31 10.76 -13.38
C ALA A 83 2.29 11.69 -14.62
N GLY A 84 2.40 13.01 -14.42
CA GLY A 84 2.30 14.01 -15.48
C GLY A 84 0.86 14.21 -15.99
N MET A 85 -0.14 13.99 -15.14
CA MET A 85 -1.55 14.16 -15.45
C MET A 85 -1.98 15.63 -15.23
N GLY A 86 -2.28 16.33 -16.32
CA GLY A 86 -2.86 17.68 -16.28
C GLY A 86 -4.36 17.68 -15.93
N PRO A 87 -4.96 18.85 -15.62
CA PRO A 87 -6.36 18.96 -15.17
C PRO A 87 -7.38 18.43 -16.17
N GLU A 88 -7.09 18.53 -17.47
CA GLU A 88 -7.97 18.10 -18.56
C GLU A 88 -7.67 16.67 -19.03
N ALA A 89 -6.55 16.08 -18.60
CA ALA A 89 -6.11 14.77 -19.06
C ALA A 89 -7.06 13.64 -18.64
N TYR A 90 -7.88 13.83 -17.59
CA TYR A 90 -8.90 12.86 -17.20
C TYR A 90 -10.02 12.70 -18.23
N ARG A 91 -10.26 13.73 -19.06
CA ARG A 91 -11.32 13.73 -20.09
C ARG A 91 -10.90 13.03 -21.39
N VAL A 92 -9.60 12.76 -21.55
CA VAL A 92 -9.02 12.17 -22.76
C VAL A 92 -8.54 10.74 -22.43
N PRO A 93 -9.20 9.69 -22.96
CA PRO A 93 -8.89 8.29 -22.60
C PRO A 93 -7.43 7.92 -22.76
N SER A 94 -6.78 8.35 -23.85
CA SER A 94 -5.37 8.04 -24.13
C SER A 94 -4.40 8.76 -23.18
N ALA A 95 -4.72 9.98 -22.76
CA ALA A 95 -3.92 10.74 -21.81
C ALA A 95 -4.04 10.14 -20.39
N PHE A 96 -5.25 9.75 -20.00
CA PHE A 96 -5.50 9.05 -18.74
C PHE A 96 -4.76 7.70 -18.69
N ASP A 97 -4.85 6.89 -19.75
CA ASP A 97 -4.16 5.61 -19.86
C ASP A 97 -2.63 5.76 -19.78
N ALA A 98 -2.07 6.77 -20.46
CA ALA A 98 -0.64 7.06 -20.36
C ALA A 98 -0.20 7.45 -18.94
N ALA A 99 -0.99 8.29 -18.25
CA ALA A 99 -0.71 8.66 -16.87
C ALA A 99 -0.88 7.47 -15.92
N PHE A 100 -1.90 6.63 -16.12
CA PHE A 100 -2.11 5.40 -15.36
C PHE A 100 -0.92 4.44 -15.46
N ARG A 101 -0.43 4.18 -16.70
CA ARG A 101 0.76 3.36 -16.93
C ARG A 101 2.02 3.90 -16.29
N ARG A 102 2.13 5.22 -16.08
CA ARG A 102 3.24 5.85 -15.34
C ARG A 102 3.04 5.79 -13.82
N ALA A 103 1.81 5.95 -13.35
CA ALA A 103 1.48 5.95 -11.92
C ALA A 103 1.70 4.58 -11.25
N MET A 104 1.32 3.49 -11.93
CA MET A 104 1.43 2.13 -11.38
C MET A 104 2.86 1.73 -10.97
N PRO A 105 3.92 1.89 -11.80
CA PRO A 105 5.28 1.59 -11.37
C PRO A 105 5.80 2.53 -10.28
N ILE A 106 5.33 3.78 -10.21
CA ILE A 106 5.66 4.69 -9.09
C ILE A 106 5.10 4.14 -7.77
N CYS A 107 3.83 3.72 -7.75
CA CYS A 107 3.20 3.08 -6.60
C CYS A 107 3.90 1.77 -6.22
N ALA A 108 4.22 0.92 -7.20
CA ALA A 108 4.93 -0.33 -6.98
C ALA A 108 6.33 -0.08 -6.37
N GLY A 109 7.07 0.91 -6.89
CA GLY A 109 8.36 1.33 -6.37
C GLY A 109 8.27 1.86 -4.93
N ALA A 110 7.27 2.69 -4.63
CA ALA A 110 7.04 3.20 -3.27
C ALA A 110 6.73 2.06 -2.28
N LEU A 111 5.90 1.09 -2.67
CA LEU A 111 5.58 -0.09 -1.85
C LEU A 111 6.80 -1.00 -1.65
N ALA A 112 7.61 -1.20 -2.70
CA ALA A 112 8.85 -1.95 -2.61
C ALA A 112 9.86 -1.26 -1.68
N LEU A 113 10.02 0.06 -1.80
CA LEU A 113 10.86 0.86 -0.91
C LEU A 113 10.38 0.79 0.54
N ALA A 114 9.07 0.92 0.77
CA ALA A 114 8.48 0.75 2.09
C ALA A 114 8.76 -0.65 2.65
N SER A 115 8.69 -1.71 1.83
CA SER A 115 9.05 -3.06 2.27
C SER A 115 10.54 -3.18 2.62
N ALA A 116 11.42 -2.56 1.84
CA ALA A 116 12.86 -2.58 2.09
C ALA A 116 13.21 -1.81 3.38
N LEU A 117 12.62 -0.62 3.57
CA LEU A 117 12.77 0.16 4.80
C LEU A 117 12.23 -0.59 6.01
N ALA A 118 11.04 -1.19 5.91
CA ALA A 118 10.49 -2.01 6.98
C ALA A 118 11.41 -3.19 7.32
N PHE A 119 11.98 -3.86 6.31
CA PHE A 119 12.93 -4.96 6.54
C PHE A 119 14.23 -4.48 7.20
N ALA A 120 14.77 -3.34 6.78
CA ALA A 120 16.02 -2.80 7.32
C ALA A 120 15.87 -2.18 8.72
N LEU A 121 14.72 -1.57 9.01
CA LEU A 121 14.47 -0.83 10.25
C LEU A 121 13.74 -1.66 11.31
N ALA A 122 13.05 -2.75 10.94
CA ALA A 122 12.37 -3.60 11.91
C ALA A 122 13.39 -4.31 12.82
N ARG A 123 13.43 -3.90 14.08
CA ARG A 123 14.23 -4.55 15.12
C ARG A 123 13.66 -5.94 15.41
N ARG A 124 14.52 -6.96 15.45
CA ARG A 124 14.15 -8.29 15.94
C ARG A 124 14.00 -8.22 17.47
N PRO A 125 12.90 -8.73 18.06
CA PRO A 125 12.85 -8.95 19.50
C PRO A 125 13.98 -9.90 19.90
N ALA A 126 14.62 -9.66 21.05
CA ALA A 126 15.67 -10.53 21.55
C ALA A 126 15.13 -11.96 21.73
N PRO A 127 15.85 -13.02 21.28
CA PRO A 127 15.44 -14.39 21.52
C PRO A 127 15.37 -14.65 23.03
N GLY A 128 14.17 -14.90 23.57
CA GLY A 128 13.97 -15.28 24.97
C GLY A 128 13.07 -14.35 25.80
N CYS A 129 12.66 -13.19 25.30
CA CYS A 129 11.77 -12.31 26.05
C CYS A 129 10.31 -12.80 25.98
N ARG A 130 9.88 -13.55 27.00
CA ARG A 130 8.49 -14.04 27.14
C ARG A 130 7.55 -13.05 27.86
N ARG A 131 8.04 -11.87 28.28
CA ARG A 131 7.23 -10.80 28.90
C ARG A 131 7.63 -9.41 28.41
N PRO A 132 6.67 -8.47 28.26
CA PRO A 132 6.92 -7.11 27.78
C PRO A 132 7.53 -6.16 28.84
N GLU A 133 8.14 -6.69 29.91
CA GLU A 133 8.58 -5.91 31.08
C GLU A 133 10.11 -5.96 31.33
N CYS A 134 10.90 -6.46 30.37
CA CYS A 134 12.36 -6.49 30.48
C CYS A 134 13.03 -5.32 29.75
#